data_AF-A0A7J4JX56-F1
#
_entry.id   AF-A0A7J4JX56-F1
#
_cell.length_a   1.000
_cell.length_b   1.000
_cell.length_c   1.000
_cell.angle_alpha   90.00
_cell.angle_beta   90.00
_cell.angle_gamma   90.00
#
_symmetry.space_group_name_H-M   'P 1'
#
loop_
_entity.id
_entity.type
_entity.pdbx_description
1 polymer ?
#
loop_
_entity_poly.entity_id
_entity_poly.type
_entity_poly.pdbx_seq_one_letter_code
_entity_poly.pdbx_strand_id
1 'polypeptide(L)'
;MDKRLLVVGFLLVFLFSSAFAAVKLPEKEPDIITKTAQLDKASVVLIYSIVAGTATMPDFKVVEGGNTGTGNTETIVGTWRTTGETVTFTEDGRFSAEEDTGERFSGTYTVGGNVLRLDYLSPQAGTAIFTFSISENTLILSNPELGDYTYTRVGEANTPDNTENSNELFIVVDDSPTAKLLTYEVTNGVGGTGLIVSSDGYIVTNAHVALQGSDPEQMLTEALFYQFQDDFVQEVSQYYKLSDADKAAVVDLLLGKFADYFRENGQITNINVNYYVMNGVSQPGEDLKAKSWPATVKKIGNVIEKVGGQVTWGKDIAILKVEKTGLPTVTLGDSEKVQVGESVFVMGFPGLGGAESFFNPESALEATITRGVISAKRTLPNGIVIFQSDAAINHGNSGGPVYNDSGEVIGIATFISGNRADIQDIGFLLPINIVKEFMNEINIQNKKSLVNDKYKAGLEAFWRKDCSTTINEMRTVLTLYPGHPYAQDYITECERAIAAGEVSAGSDIVSIIFGLVLIVIVLAGIAAILLFLARKIRNIKTTTLPFLAKKPEKIEEKTAKTKYCAKCGTKLKPGEKFCDNCGTKLGK
;
A
#
# COMPACT_ATOMS: atom_id res chain seq x y z
N MET A 1 -28.06 48.67 -6.80
CA MET A 1 -27.73 47.26 -7.09
C MET A 1 -27.09 46.69 -5.85
N ASP A 2 -27.76 45.74 -5.20
CA ASP A 2 -27.44 45.29 -3.85
C ASP A 2 -26.23 44.33 -3.86
N LYS A 3 -25.22 44.59 -3.02
CA LYS A 3 -24.00 43.77 -2.93
C LYS A 3 -24.30 42.32 -2.55
N ARG A 4 -25.46 42.06 -1.94
CA ARG A 4 -25.95 40.72 -1.60
C ARG A 4 -26.33 39.89 -2.85
N LEU A 5 -26.78 40.52 -3.94
CA LEU A 5 -27.07 39.80 -5.19
C LEU A 5 -25.78 39.32 -5.89
N LEU A 6 -24.69 40.06 -5.72
CA LEU A 6 -23.40 39.78 -6.36
C LEU A 6 -22.66 38.64 -5.65
N VAL A 7 -22.79 38.53 -4.33
CA VAL A 7 -22.23 37.43 -3.51
C VAL A 7 -23.03 36.13 -3.72
N VAL A 8 -24.36 36.21 -3.80
CA VAL A 8 -25.20 35.04 -4.14
C VAL A 8 -24.95 34.59 -5.59
N GLY A 9 -24.75 35.53 -6.52
CA GLY A 9 -24.34 35.24 -7.89
C GLY A 9 -22.97 34.57 -7.98
N PHE A 10 -21.98 35.03 -7.21
CA PHE A 10 -20.65 34.40 -7.17
C PHE A 10 -20.65 33.02 -6.50
N LEU A 11 -21.41 32.83 -5.41
CA LEU A 11 -21.58 31.52 -4.78
C LEU A 11 -22.31 30.52 -5.67
N LEU A 12 -23.33 30.96 -6.42
CA LEU A 12 -23.98 30.11 -7.44
C LEU A 12 -23.00 29.78 -8.57
N VAL A 13 -22.22 30.73 -9.08
CA VAL A 13 -21.22 30.44 -10.13
C VAL A 13 -20.13 29.48 -9.65
N PHE A 14 -19.67 29.57 -8.39
CA PHE A 14 -18.72 28.62 -7.82
C PHE A 14 -19.32 27.24 -7.50
N LEU A 15 -20.56 27.19 -7.00
CA LEU A 15 -21.29 25.93 -6.76
C LEU A 15 -21.69 25.22 -8.07
N PHE A 16 -21.88 25.97 -9.16
CA PHE A 16 -22.09 25.40 -10.50
C PHE A 16 -20.76 25.04 -11.17
N SER A 17 -19.65 25.77 -10.95
CA SER A 17 -18.37 25.49 -11.60
C SER A 17 -17.73 24.17 -11.17
N SER A 18 -17.96 23.69 -9.95
CA SER A 18 -17.47 22.37 -9.50
C SER A 18 -18.34 21.21 -9.97
N ALA A 19 -19.56 21.47 -10.44
CA ALA A 19 -20.47 20.47 -11.02
C ALA A 19 -20.22 20.20 -12.51
N PHE A 20 -19.29 20.93 -13.15
CA PHE A 20 -18.90 20.78 -14.56
C PHE A 20 -17.43 20.37 -14.72
N ALA A 21 -16.86 19.61 -13.78
CA ALA A 21 -15.66 18.84 -14.12
C ALA A 21 -16.06 17.88 -15.25
N ALA A 22 -15.38 17.97 -16.40
CA ALA A 22 -15.66 17.11 -17.56
C ALA A 22 -15.66 15.65 -17.12
N VAL A 23 -16.73 14.92 -17.46
CA VAL A 23 -16.87 13.52 -17.10
C VAL A 23 -15.96 12.71 -18.02
N LYS A 24 -15.12 11.84 -17.47
CA LYS A 24 -14.08 11.13 -18.24
C LYS A 24 -14.66 9.83 -18.80
N LEU A 25 -15.69 9.93 -19.63
CA LEU A 25 -16.07 8.80 -20.46
C LEU A 25 -14.96 8.52 -21.48
N PRO A 26 -14.63 7.24 -21.74
CA PRO A 26 -13.58 6.87 -22.67
C PRO A 26 -13.85 7.45 -24.07
N GLU A 27 -12.87 8.14 -24.65
CA GLU A 27 -13.01 8.72 -25.99
C GLU A 27 -13.02 7.67 -27.10
N LYS A 28 -12.32 6.55 -26.86
CA LYS A 28 -12.22 5.40 -27.76
C LYS A 28 -12.29 4.11 -26.95
N GLU A 29 -12.64 3.03 -27.65
CA GLU A 29 -12.59 1.70 -27.07
C GLU A 29 -11.15 1.37 -26.61
N PRO A 30 -10.96 0.83 -25.39
CA PRO A 30 -9.62 0.55 -24.87
C PRO A 30 -8.88 -0.56 -25.65
N ASP A 31 -7.55 -0.61 -25.50
CA ASP A 31 -6.78 -1.77 -25.98
C ASP A 31 -7.10 -3.03 -25.15
N ILE A 32 -6.68 -4.21 -25.64
CA ILE A 32 -7.02 -5.48 -24.97
C ILE A 32 -6.51 -5.52 -23.53
N ILE A 33 -5.34 -4.92 -23.27
CA ILE A 33 -4.73 -4.92 -21.94
C ILE A 33 -5.56 -4.09 -20.98
N THR A 34 -6.01 -2.91 -21.40
CA THR A 34 -6.91 -2.07 -20.60
C THR A 34 -8.27 -2.73 -20.40
N LYS A 35 -8.79 -3.43 -21.42
CA LYS A 35 -10.06 -4.17 -21.29
C LYS A 35 -9.94 -5.29 -20.27
N THR A 36 -8.96 -6.18 -20.42
CA THR A 36 -8.72 -7.27 -19.47
C THR A 36 -8.44 -6.72 -18.09
N ALA A 37 -7.67 -5.63 -17.99
CA ALA A 37 -7.41 -4.99 -16.73
C ALA A 37 -8.69 -4.58 -16.01
N GLN A 38 -9.57 -3.86 -16.69
CA GLN A 38 -10.83 -3.41 -16.11
C GLN A 38 -11.79 -4.57 -15.79
N LEU A 39 -11.81 -5.61 -16.64
CA LEU A 39 -12.63 -6.80 -16.44
C LEU A 39 -12.20 -7.62 -15.22
N ASP A 40 -10.90 -7.89 -15.10
CA ASP A 40 -10.38 -8.87 -14.15
C ASP A 40 -9.80 -8.22 -12.88
N LYS A 41 -9.76 -6.87 -12.77
CA LYS A 41 -9.30 -6.18 -11.55
C LYS A 41 -10.05 -6.63 -10.29
N ALA A 42 -11.34 -6.97 -10.41
CA ALA A 42 -12.13 -7.50 -9.29
C ALA A 42 -11.85 -8.99 -8.97
N SER A 43 -11.13 -9.69 -9.86
CA SER A 43 -10.70 -11.08 -9.70
C SER A 43 -9.24 -11.22 -9.27
N VAL A 44 -8.46 -10.14 -9.30
CA VAL A 44 -7.10 -10.09 -8.77
C VAL A 44 -7.15 -9.50 -7.36
N VAL A 45 -6.59 -10.23 -6.40
CA VAL A 45 -6.74 -9.96 -4.96
C VAL A 45 -5.39 -9.87 -4.28
N LEU A 46 -5.30 -9.05 -3.23
CA LEU A 46 -4.13 -9.00 -2.37
C LEU A 46 -4.26 -10.12 -1.33
N ILE A 47 -3.22 -10.91 -1.16
CA ILE A 47 -3.11 -11.98 -0.17
C ILE A 47 -2.15 -11.51 0.91
N TYR A 48 -2.56 -11.68 2.17
CA TYR A 48 -1.70 -11.43 3.32
C TYR A 48 -1.73 -12.65 4.23
N SER A 49 -0.57 -13.27 4.41
CA SER A 49 -0.39 -14.43 5.30
C SER A 49 0.31 -13.94 6.56
N ILE A 50 -0.33 -14.10 7.71
CA ILE A 50 0.14 -13.60 9.01
C ILE A 50 0.45 -14.78 9.90
N VAL A 51 1.65 -14.78 10.47
CA VAL A 51 1.99 -15.58 11.63
C VAL A 51 1.83 -14.70 12.87
N ALA A 52 1.16 -15.20 13.90
CA ALA A 52 1.14 -14.55 15.21
C ALA A 52 1.48 -15.57 16.30
N GLY A 53 1.95 -15.08 17.44
CA GLY A 53 2.26 -15.90 18.61
C GLY A 53 2.57 -15.05 19.82
N THR A 54 2.74 -15.72 20.96
CA THR A 54 3.13 -15.09 22.22
C THR A 54 4.57 -15.48 22.53
N ALA A 55 5.49 -14.52 22.43
CA ALA A 55 6.88 -14.68 22.83
C ALA A 55 7.01 -14.47 24.34
N THR A 56 7.81 -15.31 24.99
CA THR A 56 8.12 -15.21 26.41
C THR A 56 9.61 -15.46 26.62
N MET A 57 10.28 -14.57 27.35
CA MET A 57 11.69 -14.70 27.69
C MET A 57 11.98 -14.03 29.04
N PRO A 58 13.03 -14.44 29.77
CA PRO A 58 13.55 -13.64 30.87
C PRO A 58 13.94 -12.24 30.39
N ASP A 59 13.88 -11.28 31.31
CA ASP A 59 14.48 -9.96 31.12
C ASP A 59 15.98 -10.10 30.79
N PHE A 60 16.54 -9.13 30.08
CA PHE A 60 17.91 -9.23 29.57
C PHE A 60 18.68 -7.93 29.74
N LYS A 61 20.01 -8.04 29.66
CA LYS A 61 20.94 -6.90 29.63
C LYS A 61 21.95 -7.06 28.50
N VAL A 62 22.39 -5.95 27.93
CA VAL A 62 23.54 -5.91 27.02
C VAL A 62 24.80 -5.61 27.84
N VAL A 63 25.82 -6.46 27.75
CA VAL A 63 27.07 -6.34 28.53
C VAL A 63 28.29 -6.44 27.62
N GLU A 64 29.41 -5.79 27.92
CA GLU A 64 30.65 -5.89 27.14
C GLU A 64 31.44 -7.19 27.39
N GLY A 65 32.29 -7.54 26.42
CA GLY A 65 32.95 -8.84 26.31
C GLY A 65 34.15 -8.98 27.23
N GLY A 66 34.15 -10.04 28.02
CA GLY A 66 35.00 -10.23 29.20
C GLY A 66 34.22 -10.74 30.40
N ASN A 67 32.89 -10.73 30.30
CA ASN A 67 31.93 -10.94 31.39
C ASN A 67 31.11 -12.26 31.27
N THR A 68 31.68 -13.37 30.78
CA THR A 68 30.97 -14.68 30.68
C THR A 68 31.43 -15.72 31.71
N GLY A 69 32.05 -15.28 32.80
CA GLY A 69 32.36 -16.13 33.94
C GLY A 69 31.11 -16.44 34.76
N THR A 70 30.68 -17.70 34.76
CA THR A 70 29.58 -18.22 35.56
C THR A 70 29.69 -17.81 37.04
N GLY A 71 28.73 -17.00 37.51
CA GLY A 71 28.44 -16.82 38.94
C GLY A 71 28.63 -15.40 39.46
N ASN A 72 27.50 -14.75 39.69
CA ASN A 72 27.28 -13.45 40.36
C ASN A 72 27.45 -12.21 39.47
N THR A 73 26.38 -11.41 39.47
CA THR A 73 26.23 -10.08 38.89
C THR A 73 27.43 -9.16 39.16
N GLU A 74 28.35 -9.07 38.20
CA GLU A 74 29.43 -8.09 38.19
C GLU A 74 29.10 -7.01 37.13
N THR A 75 28.30 -6.01 37.52
CA THR A 75 28.17 -4.77 36.73
C THR A 75 29.53 -4.06 36.73
N ILE A 76 30.15 -3.76 35.59
CA ILE A 76 31.46 -3.08 35.57
C ILE A 76 31.26 -1.57 35.81
N VAL A 77 31.96 -1.00 36.81
CA VAL A 77 31.99 0.44 37.11
C VAL A 77 32.96 1.18 36.18
N GLY A 78 34.00 0.49 35.69
CA GLY A 78 34.84 0.97 34.59
C GLY A 78 36.16 0.21 34.42
N THR A 79 36.70 0.23 33.20
CA THR A 79 38.02 -0.28 32.84
C THR A 79 38.99 0.87 32.59
N TRP A 80 40.16 0.81 33.20
CA TRP A 80 41.13 1.90 33.27
C TRP A 80 42.51 1.37 32.92
N ARG A 81 43.28 2.11 32.11
CA ARG A 81 44.56 1.67 31.58
C ARG A 81 45.67 2.69 31.81
N THR A 82 46.83 2.22 32.23
CA THR A 82 48.12 2.94 32.17
C THR A 82 48.97 2.42 31.00
N THR A 83 50.21 2.87 30.87
CA THR A 83 51.16 2.30 29.89
C THR A 83 51.69 0.91 30.24
N GLY A 84 51.29 0.32 31.37
CA GLY A 84 51.80 -0.99 31.81
C GLY A 84 50.78 -1.88 32.53
N GLU A 85 49.54 -1.43 32.70
CA GLU A 85 48.51 -2.13 33.47
C GLU A 85 47.11 -1.74 32.98
N THR A 86 46.21 -2.71 32.90
CA THR A 86 44.76 -2.48 32.75
C THR A 86 44.04 -3.00 33.98
N VAL A 87 43.22 -2.17 34.62
CA VAL A 87 42.41 -2.51 35.80
C VAL A 87 40.92 -2.33 35.53
N THR A 88 40.12 -3.28 35.97
CA THR A 88 38.66 -3.30 35.85
C THR A 88 38.04 -3.35 37.24
N PHE A 89 37.05 -2.50 37.50
CA PHE A 89 36.28 -2.47 38.76
C PHE A 89 34.82 -2.83 38.53
N THR A 90 34.22 -3.59 39.45
CA THR A 90 32.83 -4.05 39.40
C THR A 90 31.99 -3.53 40.57
N GLU A 91 30.69 -3.34 40.36
CA GLU A 91 29.75 -2.72 41.28
C GLU A 91 29.54 -3.54 42.56
N ASP A 92 29.73 -4.86 42.48
CA ASP A 92 29.74 -5.76 43.64
C ASP A 92 31.03 -5.67 44.48
N GLY A 93 31.93 -4.74 44.13
CA GLY A 93 33.13 -4.43 44.89
C GLY A 93 34.29 -5.38 44.58
N ARG A 94 34.44 -5.85 43.34
CA ARG A 94 35.60 -6.63 42.89
C ARG A 94 36.44 -5.88 41.88
N PHE A 95 37.70 -6.25 41.79
CA PHE A 95 38.58 -5.74 40.75
C PHE A 95 39.48 -6.83 40.20
N SER A 96 39.87 -6.65 38.95
CA SER A 96 40.91 -7.42 38.29
C SER A 96 41.89 -6.47 37.60
N ALA A 97 43.16 -6.82 37.59
CA ALA A 97 44.17 -6.10 36.84
C ALA A 97 45.09 -7.05 36.09
N GLU A 98 45.52 -6.65 34.90
CA GLU A 98 46.52 -7.34 34.09
C GLU A 98 47.63 -6.35 33.74
N GLU A 99 48.86 -6.70 34.12
CA GLU A 99 50.05 -5.99 33.70
C GLU A 99 50.50 -6.44 32.30
N ASP A 100 51.19 -5.57 31.58
CA ASP A 100 51.78 -5.90 30.27
C ASP A 100 52.84 -7.01 30.35
N THR A 101 53.34 -7.30 31.55
CA THR A 101 54.21 -8.43 31.86
C THR A 101 53.48 -9.77 31.83
N GLY A 102 52.15 -9.77 31.74
CA GLY A 102 51.27 -10.93 31.80
C GLY A 102 50.90 -11.33 33.24
N GLU A 103 51.32 -10.56 34.24
CA GLU A 103 50.94 -10.79 35.63
C GLU A 103 49.49 -10.33 35.88
N ARG A 104 48.75 -11.12 36.65
CA ARG A 104 47.32 -10.90 36.91
C ARG A 104 47.04 -10.77 38.39
N PHE A 105 46.34 -9.70 38.73
CA PHE A 105 45.88 -9.39 40.07
C PHE A 105 44.37 -9.43 40.12
N SER A 106 43.83 -9.85 41.26
CA SER A 106 42.40 -9.75 41.52
C SER A 106 42.12 -9.61 42.99
N GLY A 107 40.97 -9.04 43.33
CA GLY A 107 40.60 -8.80 44.71
C GLY A 107 39.24 -8.16 44.86
N THR A 108 38.97 -7.67 46.07
CA THR A 108 37.80 -6.83 46.37
C THR A 108 38.23 -5.39 46.57
N TYR A 109 37.33 -4.44 46.31
CA TYR A 109 37.54 -3.05 46.66
C TYR A 109 36.38 -2.45 47.44
N THR A 110 36.68 -1.41 48.20
CA THR A 110 35.69 -0.56 48.87
C THR A 110 36.02 0.90 48.65
N VAL A 111 34.98 1.73 48.53
CA VAL A 111 35.11 3.19 48.36
C VAL A 111 34.44 3.89 49.53
N GLY A 112 35.17 4.81 50.17
CA GLY A 112 34.67 5.67 51.24
C GLY A 112 35.13 7.11 51.04
N GLY A 113 34.25 7.99 50.56
CA GLY A 113 34.64 9.34 50.18
C GLY A 113 35.60 9.32 48.97
N ASN A 114 36.78 9.92 49.12
CA ASN A 114 37.86 9.88 48.11
C ASN A 114 38.90 8.79 48.39
N VAL A 115 38.59 7.80 49.23
CA VAL A 115 39.49 6.71 49.57
C VAL A 115 39.03 5.42 48.88
N LEU A 116 39.94 4.79 48.16
CA LEU A 116 39.78 3.49 47.53
C LEU A 116 40.67 2.49 48.27
N ARG A 117 40.08 1.42 48.80
CA ARG A 117 40.81 0.30 49.40
C ARG A 117 40.71 -0.90 48.48
N LEU A 118 41.85 -1.48 48.12
CA LEU A 118 41.98 -2.73 47.36
C LEU A 118 42.48 -3.83 48.29
N ASP A 119 41.74 -4.93 48.39
CA ASP A 119 42.12 -6.14 49.11
C ASP A 119 42.41 -7.23 48.07
N TYR A 120 43.69 -7.47 47.77
CA TYR A 120 44.18 -8.45 46.81
C TYR A 120 43.97 -9.87 47.32
N LEU A 121 43.50 -10.73 46.43
CA LEU A 121 43.29 -12.17 46.64
C LEU A 121 44.30 -13.02 45.87
N SER A 122 44.79 -12.54 44.72
CA SER A 122 45.77 -13.23 43.86
C SER A 122 46.74 -12.20 43.26
N PRO A 123 48.04 -12.52 43.06
CA PRO A 123 48.73 -13.79 43.36
C PRO A 123 49.19 -13.92 44.83
N GLN A 124 49.14 -12.84 45.60
CA GLN A 124 49.37 -12.83 47.05
C GLN A 124 48.32 -11.98 47.75
N ALA A 125 47.92 -12.40 48.96
CA ALA A 125 46.98 -11.64 49.76
C ALA A 125 47.63 -10.36 50.30
N GLY A 126 46.96 -9.22 50.13
CA GLY A 126 47.47 -7.92 50.56
C GLY A 126 46.40 -6.84 50.53
N THR A 127 46.69 -5.69 51.13
CA THR A 127 45.78 -4.53 51.10
C THR A 127 46.55 -3.30 50.65
N ALA A 128 46.01 -2.56 49.68
CA ALA A 128 46.49 -1.24 49.31
C ALA A 128 45.37 -0.21 49.51
N ILE A 129 45.75 0.99 49.93
CA ILE A 129 44.82 2.11 50.14
C ILE A 129 45.29 3.28 49.29
N PHE A 130 44.42 3.80 48.45
CA PHE A 130 44.66 4.94 47.60
C PHE A 130 43.70 6.06 47.98
N THR A 131 44.14 7.31 47.86
CA THR A 131 43.20 8.40 47.60
C THR A 131 43.00 8.49 46.10
N PHE A 132 41.76 8.64 45.64
CA PHE A 132 41.46 8.72 44.22
C PHE A 132 40.77 10.03 43.85
N SER A 133 40.94 10.43 42.59
CA SER A 133 40.15 11.46 41.94
C SER A 133 39.83 11.03 40.52
N ILE A 134 38.62 11.34 40.07
CA ILE A 134 38.17 11.07 38.71
C ILE A 134 37.80 12.42 38.07
N SER A 135 38.36 12.69 36.90
CA SER A 135 38.01 13.85 36.07
C SER A 135 37.90 13.40 34.63
N GLU A 136 36.70 13.49 34.07
CA GLU A 136 36.37 13.00 32.72
C GLU A 136 36.84 11.55 32.54
N ASN A 137 37.84 11.32 31.68
CA ASN A 137 38.36 9.98 31.36
C ASN A 137 39.65 9.64 32.11
N THR A 138 40.01 10.41 33.13
CA THR A 138 41.24 10.21 33.91
C THR A 138 40.91 9.80 35.34
N LEU A 139 41.42 8.63 35.76
CA LEU A 139 41.45 8.19 37.14
C LEU A 139 42.87 8.38 37.67
N ILE A 140 43.02 9.15 38.74
CA ILE A 140 44.29 9.29 39.45
C ILE A 140 44.17 8.56 40.78
N LEU A 141 45.04 7.57 41.00
CA LEU A 141 45.20 6.87 42.26
C LEU A 141 46.51 7.31 42.92
N SER A 142 46.44 7.86 44.13
CA SER A 142 47.59 8.34 44.88
C SER A 142 47.79 7.51 46.14
N ASN A 143 48.99 6.96 46.32
CA ASN A 143 49.38 6.25 47.54
C ASN A 143 50.75 6.79 48.04
N PRO A 144 50.86 7.19 49.33
CA PRO A 144 52.10 7.78 49.87
C PRO A 144 53.34 6.88 49.80
N GLU A 145 53.16 5.56 49.71
CA GLU A 145 54.22 4.55 49.67
C GLU A 145 54.48 4.03 48.25
N LEU A 146 53.44 3.96 47.41
CA LEU A 146 53.51 3.36 46.06
C LEU A 146 53.56 4.39 44.92
N GLY A 147 53.34 5.67 45.21
CA GLY A 147 53.31 6.75 44.22
C GLY A 147 51.93 6.99 43.61
N ASP A 148 51.91 7.85 42.59
CA ASP A 148 50.70 8.26 41.86
C ASP A 148 50.59 7.51 40.53
N TYR A 149 49.42 6.94 40.27
CA TYR A 149 49.08 6.21 39.06
C TYR A 149 47.98 6.97 38.32
N THR A 150 48.21 7.26 37.05
CA THR A 150 47.23 7.93 36.19
C THR A 150 46.73 6.95 35.15
N TYR A 151 45.46 6.58 35.26
CA TYR A 151 44.80 5.71 34.31
C TYR A 151 43.90 6.52 33.38
N THR A 152 43.82 6.08 32.13
CA THR A 152 42.85 6.56 31.15
C THR A 152 41.75 5.52 31.00
N ARG A 153 40.49 5.95 30.93
CA ARG A 153 39.36 5.06 30.70
C ARG A 153 39.52 4.37 29.35
N VAL A 154 39.39 3.05 29.32
CA VAL A 154 39.35 2.28 28.07
C VAL A 154 37.96 2.44 27.47
N GLY A 155 37.86 2.77 26.18
CA GLY A 155 36.60 2.79 25.44
C GLY A 155 36.08 4.12 24.89
N GLU A 156 36.80 5.26 24.92
CA GLU A 156 36.34 6.45 24.15
C GLU A 156 37.39 7.14 23.28
N ALA A 157 36.99 7.29 22.00
CA ALA A 157 37.38 8.27 20.99
C ALA A 157 38.83 8.21 20.45
N ASN A 158 39.10 7.27 19.51
CA ASN A 158 39.85 7.50 18.25
C ASN A 158 40.27 6.22 17.49
N THR A 159 39.61 5.08 17.66
CA THR A 159 39.84 3.91 16.79
C THR A 159 38.77 3.82 15.69
N PRO A 160 39.12 3.61 14.40
CA PRO A 160 38.16 3.65 13.28
C PRO A 160 37.14 2.50 13.22
N ASP A 161 37.08 1.62 14.22
CA ASP A 161 36.32 0.37 14.12
C ASP A 161 35.37 0.18 15.32
N ASN A 162 34.32 1.01 15.37
CA ASN A 162 33.25 0.89 16.38
C ASN A 162 32.39 -0.38 16.16
N THR A 163 32.47 -0.98 14.97
CA THR A 163 31.88 -2.28 14.65
C THR A 163 32.63 -3.44 15.30
N GLU A 164 33.96 -3.41 15.34
CA GLU A 164 34.76 -4.41 16.07
C GLU A 164 34.49 -4.39 17.58
N ASN A 165 34.37 -3.21 18.21
CA ASN A 165 34.07 -3.12 19.65
C ASN A 165 32.64 -3.59 19.98
N SER A 166 31.68 -3.36 19.08
CA SER A 166 30.30 -3.86 19.27
C SER A 166 30.23 -5.39 19.22
N ASN A 167 31.19 -6.08 18.58
CA ASN A 167 31.29 -7.55 18.60
C ASN A 167 31.54 -8.10 20.00
N GLU A 168 32.12 -7.30 20.89
CA GLU A 168 32.38 -7.69 22.26
C GLU A 168 31.10 -7.68 23.11
N LEU A 169 30.00 -7.04 22.67
CA LEU A 169 28.75 -7.02 23.44
C LEU A 169 28.11 -8.43 23.52
N PHE A 170 27.46 -8.76 24.62
CA PHE A 170 26.70 -9.99 24.83
C PHE A 170 25.31 -9.65 25.36
N ILE A 171 24.32 -10.45 24.98
CA ILE A 171 22.97 -10.37 25.56
C ILE A 171 22.86 -11.51 26.56
N VAL A 172 22.64 -11.16 27.82
CA VAL A 172 22.58 -12.11 28.94
C VAL A 172 21.27 -11.97 29.70
N VAL A 173 20.85 -13.04 30.38
CA VAL A 173 19.70 -13.01 31.29
C VAL A 173 19.95 -11.98 32.39
N ASP A 174 18.99 -11.09 32.64
CA ASP A 174 18.97 -10.29 33.86
C ASP A 174 18.46 -11.16 35.02
N ASP A 175 19.33 -11.47 35.97
CA ASP A 175 19.02 -12.22 37.19
C ASP A 175 18.84 -11.29 38.41
N SER A 176 18.72 -9.98 38.18
CA SER A 176 18.49 -9.02 39.25
C SER A 176 17.17 -9.29 40.00
N PRO A 177 17.05 -8.87 41.29
CA PRO A 177 15.81 -9.02 42.04
C PRO A 177 14.59 -8.31 41.41
N THR A 178 14.85 -7.39 40.46
CA THR A 178 13.85 -6.64 39.71
C THR A 178 13.53 -7.23 38.34
N ALA A 179 14.28 -8.25 37.91
CA ALA A 179 14.11 -8.90 36.62
C ALA A 179 12.71 -9.49 36.47
N LYS A 180 12.17 -9.36 35.25
CA LYS A 180 10.81 -9.80 34.93
C LYS A 180 10.83 -10.95 33.93
N LEU A 181 9.70 -11.62 33.84
CA LEU A 181 9.40 -12.41 32.66
C LEU A 181 8.76 -11.47 31.64
N LEU A 182 9.41 -11.29 30.50
CA LEU A 182 8.90 -10.46 29.42
C LEU A 182 7.98 -11.28 28.53
N THR A 183 6.82 -10.71 28.19
CA THR A 183 5.81 -11.37 27.36
C THR A 183 5.32 -10.39 26.29
N TYR A 184 5.43 -10.80 25.02
CA TYR A 184 5.05 -9.98 23.87
C TYR A 184 4.15 -10.74 22.91
N GLU A 185 3.11 -10.07 22.45
CA GLU A 185 2.37 -10.51 21.27
C GLU A 185 3.18 -10.10 20.03
N VAL A 186 3.56 -11.09 19.23
CA VAL A 186 4.42 -10.92 18.07
C VAL A 186 3.67 -11.34 16.82
N THR A 187 3.82 -10.55 15.76
CA THR A 187 3.21 -10.83 14.47
C THR A 187 4.17 -10.53 13.35
N ASN A 188 4.22 -11.42 12.36
CA ASN A 188 4.95 -11.21 11.11
C ASN A 188 4.06 -11.68 9.94
N GLY A 189 4.37 -11.29 8.71
CA GLY A 189 3.60 -11.74 7.57
C GLY A 189 4.21 -11.39 6.23
N VAL A 190 3.67 -12.01 5.19
CA VAL A 190 4.08 -11.81 3.81
C VAL A 190 2.86 -11.44 2.98
N GLY A 191 3.01 -10.41 2.15
CA GLY A 191 2.04 -9.99 1.15
C GLY A 191 2.36 -10.54 -0.23
N GLY A 192 1.33 -10.85 -1.01
CA GLY A 192 1.44 -11.25 -2.40
C GLY A 192 0.14 -11.08 -3.15
N THR A 193 0.12 -11.47 -4.42
CA THR A 193 -1.06 -11.41 -5.27
C THR A 193 -1.74 -12.78 -5.36
N GLY A 194 -3.05 -12.79 -5.54
CA GLY A 194 -3.81 -13.97 -5.90
C GLY A 194 -4.84 -13.68 -6.98
N LEU A 195 -5.41 -14.74 -7.55
CA LEU A 195 -6.42 -14.70 -8.59
C LEU A 195 -7.60 -15.62 -8.22
N ILE A 196 -8.82 -15.10 -8.31
CA ILE A 196 -10.03 -15.88 -8.10
C ILE A 196 -10.26 -16.75 -9.34
N VAL A 197 -10.12 -18.06 -9.18
CA VAL A 197 -10.26 -19.03 -10.28
C VAL A 197 -11.63 -19.70 -10.32
N SER A 198 -12.41 -19.62 -9.24
CA SER A 198 -13.76 -20.18 -9.21
C SER A 198 -14.70 -19.30 -8.41
N SER A 199 -15.93 -19.13 -8.93
CA SER A 199 -16.94 -18.23 -8.37
C SER A 199 -17.45 -18.63 -6.99
N ASP A 200 -17.16 -19.84 -6.51
CA ASP A 200 -17.42 -20.35 -5.17
C ASP A 200 -16.23 -20.18 -4.20
N GLY A 201 -15.28 -19.29 -4.53
CA GLY A 201 -14.30 -18.77 -3.57
C GLY A 201 -12.93 -19.44 -3.59
N TYR A 202 -12.58 -20.16 -4.66
CA TYR A 202 -11.22 -20.69 -4.81
C TYR A 202 -10.29 -19.65 -5.43
N ILE A 203 -9.15 -19.46 -4.79
CA ILE A 203 -8.13 -18.48 -5.13
C ILE A 203 -6.80 -19.20 -5.31
N VAL A 204 -6.06 -18.82 -6.33
CA VAL A 204 -4.70 -19.31 -6.58
C VAL A 204 -3.70 -18.21 -6.21
N THR A 205 -2.58 -18.60 -5.62
CA THR A 205 -1.40 -17.75 -5.37
C THR A 205 -0.15 -18.64 -5.36
N ASN A 206 1.04 -18.10 -5.08
CA ASN A 206 2.23 -18.93 -4.86
C ASN A 206 2.22 -19.58 -3.47
N ALA A 207 2.88 -20.73 -3.35
CA ALA A 207 2.99 -21.44 -2.08
C ALA A 207 3.82 -20.65 -1.06
N HIS A 208 4.87 -19.93 -1.48
CA HIS A 208 5.63 -19.07 -0.57
C HIS A 208 4.82 -17.87 -0.04
N VAL A 209 3.86 -17.35 -0.82
CA VAL A 209 2.91 -16.32 -0.34
C VAL A 209 2.01 -16.91 0.75
N ALA A 210 1.69 -18.21 0.66
CA ALA A 210 1.02 -18.98 1.70
C ALA A 210 1.98 -19.58 2.74
N LEU A 211 3.18 -19.01 2.90
CA LEU A 211 4.21 -19.35 3.90
C LEU A 211 4.75 -20.79 3.83
N GLN A 212 4.56 -21.48 2.71
CA GLN A 212 5.21 -22.77 2.51
C GLN A 212 6.72 -22.61 2.46
N GLY A 213 7.43 -23.43 3.25
CA GLY A 213 8.90 -23.38 3.31
C GLY A 213 9.45 -22.29 4.23
N SER A 214 8.58 -21.48 4.84
CA SER A 214 8.95 -20.57 5.93
C SER A 214 8.88 -21.29 7.28
N ASP A 215 9.68 -20.82 8.25
CA ASP A 215 9.59 -21.23 9.65
C ASP A 215 8.83 -20.16 10.45
N PRO A 216 7.60 -20.44 10.91
CA PRO A 216 6.81 -19.49 11.70
C PRO A 216 7.51 -19.00 12.96
N GLU A 217 8.28 -19.84 13.64
CA GLU A 217 8.97 -19.47 14.87
C GLU A 217 10.10 -18.48 14.55
N GLN A 218 10.92 -18.79 13.54
CA GLN A 218 11.97 -17.88 13.06
C GLN A 218 11.39 -16.52 12.65
N MET A 219 10.29 -16.51 11.88
CA MET A 219 9.63 -15.27 11.46
C MET A 219 9.18 -14.41 12.66
N LEU A 220 8.66 -15.05 13.71
CA LEU A 220 8.22 -14.35 14.91
C LEU A 220 9.40 -13.89 15.78
N THR A 221 10.49 -14.66 15.84
CA THR A 221 11.74 -14.23 16.51
C THR A 221 12.34 -13.00 15.83
N GLU A 222 12.36 -12.97 14.50
CA GLU A 222 12.80 -11.79 13.74
C GLU A 222 11.89 -10.58 14.03
N ALA A 223 10.56 -10.77 14.05
CA ALA A 223 9.62 -9.70 14.38
C ALA A 223 9.78 -9.19 15.82
N LEU A 224 10.06 -10.07 16.78
CA LEU A 224 10.36 -9.71 18.16
C LEU A 224 11.60 -8.83 18.24
N PHE A 225 12.67 -9.19 17.54
CA PHE A 225 13.91 -8.40 17.52
C PHE A 225 13.67 -6.96 17.06
N TYR A 226 12.91 -6.77 15.98
CA TYR A 226 12.62 -5.42 15.48
C TYR A 226 11.87 -4.54 16.49
N GLN A 227 11.20 -5.12 17.49
CA GLN A 227 10.60 -4.34 18.59
C GLN A 227 11.66 -3.77 19.55
N PHE A 228 12.82 -4.41 19.66
CA PHE A 228 13.93 -4.00 20.54
C PHE A 228 15.05 -3.27 19.81
N GLN A 229 14.99 -3.16 18.48
CA GLN A 229 16.04 -2.54 17.67
C GLN A 229 16.41 -1.14 18.17
N ASP A 230 15.41 -0.29 18.46
CA ASP A 230 15.66 1.08 18.93
C ASP A 230 16.28 1.10 20.32
N ASP A 231 15.82 0.22 21.22
CA ASP A 231 16.37 0.10 22.58
C ASP A 231 17.84 -0.33 22.53
N PHE A 232 18.15 -1.32 21.69
CA PHE A 232 19.52 -1.77 21.44
C PHE A 232 20.41 -0.66 20.86
N VAL A 233 19.93 0.07 19.85
CA VAL A 233 20.68 1.19 19.27
C VAL A 233 20.92 2.28 20.30
N GLN A 234 19.92 2.60 21.13
CA GLN A 234 20.06 3.60 22.19
C GLN A 234 21.07 3.15 23.25
N GLU A 235 20.98 1.91 23.73
CA GLU A 235 21.86 1.35 24.75
C GLU A 235 23.31 1.32 24.25
N VAL A 236 23.57 0.79 23.05
CA VAL A 236 24.92 0.78 22.47
C VAL A 236 25.44 2.19 22.20
N SER A 237 24.57 3.14 21.82
CA SER A 237 24.97 4.54 21.62
C SER A 237 25.40 5.26 22.90
N GLN A 238 25.11 4.72 24.09
CA GLN A 238 25.62 5.23 25.36
C GLN A 238 27.10 4.90 25.58
N TYR A 239 27.54 3.76 25.02
CA TYR A 239 28.91 3.26 25.14
C TYR A 239 29.77 3.66 23.93
N TYR A 240 29.16 3.75 22.74
CA TYR A 240 29.85 4.01 21.48
C TYR A 240 29.21 5.17 20.70
N LYS A 241 30.02 6.11 20.20
CA LYS A 241 29.55 7.13 19.24
C LYS A 241 29.41 6.51 17.85
N LEU A 242 28.20 6.06 17.51
CA LEU A 242 27.90 5.43 16.21
C LEU A 242 27.55 6.47 15.14
N SER A 243 28.16 6.36 13.95
CA SER A 243 27.64 7.05 12.76
C SER A 243 26.35 6.37 12.26
N ASP A 244 25.57 7.04 11.41
CA ASP A 244 24.36 6.43 10.85
C ASP A 244 24.64 5.17 10.03
N ALA A 245 25.82 5.08 9.39
CA ALA A 245 26.27 3.88 8.69
C ALA A 245 26.61 2.74 9.67
N ASP A 246 27.22 3.07 10.81
CA ASP A 246 27.61 2.06 11.82
C ASP A 246 26.39 1.52 12.57
N LYS A 247 25.34 2.34 12.77
CA LYS A 247 24.09 1.90 13.42
C LYS A 247 23.49 0.68 12.72
N ALA A 248 23.50 0.63 11.38
CA ALA A 248 22.97 -0.51 10.64
C ALA A 248 23.79 -1.79 10.88
N ALA A 249 25.12 -1.69 10.84
CA ALA A 249 26.00 -2.83 11.09
C ALA A 249 25.91 -3.34 12.53
N VAL A 250 25.77 -2.44 13.51
CA VAL A 250 25.57 -2.78 14.92
C VAL A 250 24.21 -3.45 15.14
N VAL A 251 23.15 -2.99 14.49
CA VAL A 251 21.84 -3.64 14.52
C VAL A 251 21.93 -5.08 14.01
N ASP A 252 22.54 -5.30 12.85
CA ASP A 252 22.68 -6.65 12.27
C ASP A 252 23.46 -7.59 13.18
N LEU A 253 24.48 -7.08 13.86
CA LEU A 253 25.26 -7.83 14.84
C LEU A 253 24.43 -8.19 16.08
N LEU A 254 23.70 -7.23 16.65
CA LEU A 254 22.85 -7.44 17.82
C LEU A 254 21.67 -8.37 17.52
N LEU A 255 21.19 -8.40 16.27
CA LEU A 255 20.20 -9.37 15.79
C LEU A 255 20.70 -10.80 15.99
N GLY A 256 21.93 -11.10 15.59
CA GLY A 256 22.52 -12.43 15.78
C GLY A 256 22.61 -12.82 17.26
N LYS A 257 23.11 -11.91 18.10
CA LYS A 257 23.27 -12.13 19.54
C LYS A 257 21.91 -12.29 20.26
N PHE A 258 20.91 -11.51 19.86
CA PHE A 258 19.56 -11.61 20.43
C PHE A 258 18.88 -12.91 20.01
N ALA A 259 19.05 -13.32 18.75
CA ALA A 259 18.53 -14.59 18.27
C ALA A 259 19.15 -15.78 19.05
N ASP A 260 20.43 -15.71 19.39
CA ASP A 260 21.09 -16.73 20.22
C ASP A 260 20.56 -16.72 21.66
N TYR A 261 20.48 -15.55 22.29
CA TYR A 261 19.88 -15.39 23.62
C TYR A 261 18.45 -15.94 23.68
N PHE A 262 17.60 -15.53 22.72
CA PHE A 262 16.20 -15.92 22.67
C PHE A 262 16.04 -17.42 22.42
N ARG A 263 16.92 -18.03 21.62
CA ARG A 263 16.91 -19.48 21.38
C ARG A 263 17.26 -20.28 22.64
N GLU A 264 18.14 -19.75 23.49
CA GLU A 264 18.56 -20.42 24.72
C GLU A 264 17.60 -20.20 25.89
N ASN A 265 16.97 -19.02 25.97
CA ASN A 265 16.24 -18.57 27.16
C ASN A 265 14.76 -18.26 26.91
N GLY A 266 14.36 -18.05 25.65
CA GLY A 266 13.01 -17.71 25.24
C GLY A 266 12.22 -18.89 24.70
N GLN A 267 10.94 -18.65 24.46
CA GLN A 267 10.05 -19.55 23.74
C GLN A 267 8.92 -18.76 23.07
N ILE A 268 8.38 -19.30 21.98
CA ILE A 268 7.16 -18.78 21.36
C ILE A 268 6.06 -19.82 21.48
N THR A 269 4.92 -19.41 22.02
CA THR A 269 3.74 -20.25 22.20
C THR A 269 2.55 -19.69 21.42
N ASN A 270 1.47 -20.47 21.32
CA ASN A 270 0.23 -20.06 20.63
C ASN A 270 0.43 -19.65 19.16
N ILE A 271 1.43 -20.23 18.47
CA ILE A 271 1.73 -19.90 17.08
C ILE A 271 0.55 -20.27 16.19
N ASN A 272 0.00 -19.29 15.48
CA ASN A 272 -1.06 -19.49 14.50
C ASN A 272 -0.72 -18.81 13.18
N VAL A 273 -1.11 -19.47 12.08
CA VAL A 273 -0.97 -18.93 10.72
C VAL A 273 -2.36 -18.65 10.17
N ASN A 274 -2.59 -17.39 9.78
CA ASN A 274 -3.86 -16.91 9.26
C ASN A 274 -3.67 -16.33 7.86
N TYR A 275 -4.61 -16.63 6.96
CA TYR A 275 -4.59 -16.15 5.58
C TYR A 275 -5.74 -15.18 5.36
N TYR A 276 -5.43 -14.02 4.79
CA TYR A 276 -6.40 -12.96 4.53
C TYR A 276 -6.37 -12.59 3.05
N VAL A 277 -7.57 -12.46 2.47
CA VAL A 277 -7.77 -12.07 1.08
C VAL A 277 -8.45 -10.72 1.06
N MET A 278 -7.84 -9.75 0.39
CA MET A 278 -8.40 -8.41 0.21
C MET A 278 -8.83 -8.22 -1.25
N ASN A 279 -10.10 -7.87 -1.44
CA ASN A 279 -10.68 -7.59 -2.74
C ASN A 279 -11.15 -6.14 -2.76
N GLY A 280 -10.59 -5.31 -3.64
CA GLY A 280 -11.20 -4.03 -3.98
C GLY A 280 -10.37 -2.78 -3.74
N VAL A 281 -10.98 -1.79 -3.08
CA VAL A 281 -10.44 -0.44 -2.81
C VAL A 281 -10.54 -0.14 -1.32
N SER A 282 -9.56 0.59 -0.81
CA SER A 282 -9.51 1.06 0.58
C SER A 282 -9.94 2.52 0.64
N GLN A 283 -10.73 2.88 1.66
CA GLN A 283 -10.96 4.30 1.99
C GLN A 283 -9.93 4.78 3.04
N PRO A 284 -9.67 6.09 3.15
CA PRO A 284 -8.79 6.61 4.19
C PRO A 284 -9.29 6.25 5.59
N GLY A 285 -8.38 5.74 6.43
CA GLY A 285 -8.67 5.39 7.82
C GLY A 285 -9.46 4.10 8.00
N GLU A 286 -9.61 3.29 6.95
CA GLU A 286 -10.32 2.03 7.01
C GLU A 286 -9.42 0.87 7.49
N ASP A 287 -9.96 0.01 8.37
CA ASP A 287 -9.28 -1.20 8.82
C ASP A 287 -9.31 -2.28 7.71
N LEU A 288 -8.18 -2.41 7.00
CA LEU A 288 -8.00 -3.38 5.93
C LEU A 288 -8.15 -4.83 6.41
N LYS A 289 -7.79 -5.12 7.67
CA LYS A 289 -7.93 -6.46 8.25
C LYS A 289 -9.41 -6.78 8.48
N ALA A 290 -10.20 -5.82 8.97
CA ALA A 290 -11.64 -5.99 9.14
C ALA A 290 -12.40 -6.22 7.82
N LYS A 291 -11.90 -5.68 6.70
CA LYS A 291 -12.46 -5.89 5.37
C LYS A 291 -12.03 -7.18 4.67
N SER A 292 -10.92 -7.76 5.10
CA SER A 292 -10.36 -8.96 4.49
C SER A 292 -11.24 -10.19 4.70
N TRP A 293 -11.16 -11.15 3.79
CA TRP A 293 -11.81 -12.44 3.92
C TRP A 293 -10.83 -13.45 4.51
N PRO A 294 -11.18 -14.14 5.61
CA PRO A 294 -10.36 -15.24 6.09
C PRO A 294 -10.36 -16.37 5.05
N ALA A 295 -9.20 -16.95 4.83
CA ALA A 295 -9.00 -18.04 3.88
C ALA A 295 -8.36 -19.26 4.54
N THR A 296 -8.58 -20.41 3.92
CA THR A 296 -7.94 -21.68 4.31
C THR A 296 -7.18 -22.26 3.13
N VAL A 297 -6.01 -22.83 3.39
CA VAL A 297 -5.24 -23.57 2.37
C VAL A 297 -5.96 -24.89 2.09
N LYS A 298 -6.25 -25.17 0.81
CA LYS A 298 -6.85 -26.43 0.34
C LYS A 298 -5.85 -27.35 -0.33
N LYS A 299 -4.87 -26.76 -1.00
CA LYS A 299 -3.76 -27.47 -1.65
C LYS A 299 -2.56 -26.55 -1.69
N ILE A 300 -1.38 -27.09 -1.46
CA ILE A 300 -0.14 -26.34 -1.51
C ILE A 300 0.96 -27.23 -2.08
N GLY A 301 1.80 -26.65 -2.93
CA GLY A 301 2.93 -27.30 -3.57
C GLY A 301 4.25 -26.90 -2.93
N ASN A 302 5.33 -27.56 -3.31
CA ASN A 302 6.65 -27.24 -2.78
C ASN A 302 7.21 -25.98 -3.44
N VAL A 303 7.76 -25.06 -2.64
CA VAL A 303 8.51 -23.91 -3.15
C VAL A 303 9.84 -24.37 -3.75
N ILE A 304 10.55 -25.24 -3.03
CA ILE A 304 11.86 -25.77 -3.38
C ILE A 304 11.82 -27.31 -3.34
N GLU A 305 12.51 -27.94 -4.29
CA GLU A 305 12.69 -29.39 -4.40
C GLU A 305 14.17 -29.74 -4.53
N LYS A 306 14.51 -31.00 -4.22
CA LYS A 306 15.85 -31.56 -4.44
C LYS A 306 15.76 -32.70 -5.46
N VAL A 307 16.41 -32.54 -6.60
CA VAL A 307 16.47 -33.56 -7.67
C VAL A 307 17.93 -33.90 -7.95
N GLY A 308 18.31 -35.17 -7.77
CA GLY A 308 19.71 -35.61 -7.97
C GLY A 308 20.72 -34.89 -7.07
N GLY A 309 20.30 -34.44 -5.88
CA GLY A 309 21.14 -33.64 -4.96
C GLY A 309 21.21 -32.15 -5.28
N GLN A 310 20.63 -31.69 -6.40
CA GLN A 310 20.55 -30.27 -6.77
C GLN A 310 19.24 -29.64 -6.29
N VAL A 311 19.34 -28.46 -5.70
CA VAL A 311 18.19 -27.64 -5.29
C VAL A 311 17.58 -26.97 -6.52
N THR A 312 16.27 -27.07 -6.69
CA THR A 312 15.50 -26.46 -7.78
C THR A 312 14.18 -25.89 -7.26
N TRP A 313 13.57 -24.97 -8.01
CA TRP A 313 12.21 -24.53 -7.77
C TRP A 313 11.21 -25.68 -7.99
N GLY A 314 10.22 -25.78 -7.11
CA GLY A 314 9.11 -26.72 -7.21
C GLY A 314 7.87 -26.11 -7.87
N LYS A 315 6.74 -26.79 -7.71
CA LYS A 315 5.42 -26.27 -8.10
C LYS A 315 4.92 -25.30 -7.03
N ASP A 316 5.48 -24.09 -7.02
CA ASP A 316 5.20 -23.03 -6.06
C ASP A 316 3.79 -22.43 -6.26
N ILE A 317 2.76 -23.24 -5.99
CA ILE A 317 1.33 -22.92 -6.15
C ILE A 317 0.59 -23.29 -4.86
N ALA A 318 -0.28 -22.40 -4.41
CA ALA A 318 -1.26 -22.66 -3.37
C ALA A 318 -2.67 -22.38 -3.89
N ILE A 319 -3.62 -23.22 -3.49
CA ILE A 319 -5.06 -22.99 -3.64
C ILE A 319 -5.62 -22.66 -2.26
N LEU A 320 -6.13 -21.44 -2.12
CA LEU A 320 -6.85 -20.94 -0.96
C LEU A 320 -8.36 -21.00 -1.20
N LYS A 321 -9.13 -21.03 -0.11
CA LYS A 321 -10.60 -21.00 -0.13
C LYS A 321 -11.12 -19.95 0.83
N VAL A 322 -11.96 -19.05 0.33
CA VAL A 322 -12.77 -18.10 1.12
C VAL A 322 -14.24 -18.51 1.13
N GLU A 323 -14.96 -18.21 2.21
CA GLU A 323 -16.39 -18.50 2.32
C GLU A 323 -17.25 -17.41 1.66
N LYS A 324 -17.14 -17.34 0.34
CA LYS A 324 -17.87 -16.41 -0.55
C LYS A 324 -18.34 -17.15 -1.80
N THR A 325 -19.42 -16.68 -2.41
CA THR A 325 -19.97 -17.21 -3.66
C THR A 325 -20.35 -16.07 -4.61
N GLY A 326 -20.52 -16.39 -5.89
CA GLY A 326 -20.82 -15.39 -6.92
C GLY A 326 -19.64 -14.46 -7.22
N LEU A 327 -18.42 -14.82 -6.83
CA LEU A 327 -17.25 -13.99 -7.08
C LEU A 327 -16.94 -13.90 -8.59
N PRO A 328 -16.40 -12.77 -9.06
CA PRO A 328 -15.86 -12.69 -10.41
C PRO A 328 -14.60 -13.56 -10.51
N THR A 329 -14.39 -14.19 -11.66
CA THR A 329 -13.24 -15.08 -11.91
C THR A 329 -12.44 -14.68 -13.14
N VAL A 330 -11.14 -14.99 -13.13
CA VAL A 330 -10.29 -14.91 -14.32
C VAL A 330 -10.56 -16.08 -15.27
N THR A 331 -10.21 -15.94 -16.55
CA THR A 331 -10.25 -17.04 -17.53
C THR A 331 -8.87 -17.69 -17.64
N LEU A 332 -8.77 -19.02 -17.47
CA LEU A 332 -7.50 -19.74 -17.59
C LEU A 332 -7.24 -20.18 -19.04
N GLY A 333 -6.13 -19.72 -19.61
CA GLY A 333 -5.63 -20.09 -20.94
C GLY A 333 -4.88 -21.42 -20.93
N ASP A 334 -4.10 -21.71 -21.97
CA ASP A 334 -3.34 -22.96 -22.09
C ASP A 334 -1.84 -22.67 -22.28
N SER A 335 -1.06 -23.00 -21.26
CA SER A 335 0.37 -22.73 -21.25
C SER A 335 1.18 -23.56 -22.25
N GLU A 336 0.63 -24.66 -22.79
CA GLU A 336 1.31 -25.44 -23.84
C GLU A 336 1.40 -24.69 -25.16
N LYS A 337 0.47 -23.75 -25.41
CA LYS A 337 0.40 -22.98 -26.65
C LYS A 337 1.31 -21.77 -26.67
N VAL A 338 1.74 -21.30 -25.50
CA VAL A 338 2.57 -20.10 -25.33
C VAL A 338 3.83 -20.19 -26.17
N GLN A 339 4.21 -19.12 -26.88
CA GLN A 339 5.43 -19.08 -27.69
C GLN A 339 6.43 -18.03 -27.18
N VAL A 340 7.71 -18.24 -27.49
CA VAL A 340 8.74 -17.21 -27.28
C VAL A 340 8.43 -16.02 -28.21
N GLY A 341 8.50 -14.80 -27.68
CA GLY A 341 8.14 -13.56 -28.36
C GLY A 341 6.68 -13.14 -28.20
N GLU A 342 5.84 -13.94 -27.54
CA GLU A 342 4.46 -13.58 -27.24
C GLU A 342 4.41 -12.43 -26.21
N SER A 343 3.58 -11.42 -26.48
CA SER A 343 3.32 -10.31 -25.57
C SER A 343 2.55 -10.80 -24.36
N VAL A 344 2.96 -10.34 -23.18
CA VAL A 344 2.31 -10.66 -21.91
C VAL A 344 2.20 -9.43 -21.03
N PHE A 345 1.24 -9.46 -20.12
CA PHE A 345 1.16 -8.49 -19.03
C PHE A 345 0.84 -9.18 -17.72
N VAL A 346 1.40 -8.64 -16.65
CA VAL A 346 1.22 -9.12 -15.28
C VAL A 346 0.35 -8.13 -14.54
N MET A 347 -0.59 -8.63 -13.74
CA MET A 347 -1.36 -7.83 -12.80
C MET A 347 -1.08 -8.28 -11.37
N GLY A 348 -0.80 -7.34 -10.47
CA GLY A 348 -0.60 -7.66 -9.06
C GLY A 348 -0.39 -6.46 -8.16
N PHE A 349 -0.04 -6.73 -6.92
CA PHE A 349 0.16 -5.75 -5.87
C PHE A 349 1.63 -5.74 -5.48
N PRO A 350 2.51 -5.05 -6.23
CA PRO A 350 3.91 -4.99 -5.85
C PRO A 350 4.03 -4.39 -4.45
N GLY A 351 4.81 -5.03 -3.58
CA GLY A 351 5.22 -4.48 -2.30
C GLY A 351 6.17 -3.35 -2.59
N LEU A 352 5.66 -2.12 -2.60
CA LEU A 352 6.42 -0.93 -2.96
C LEU A 352 7.26 -0.40 -1.79
N GLY A 353 7.85 -1.28 -0.96
CA GLY A 353 8.58 -0.99 0.29
C GLY A 353 9.05 0.46 0.47
N GLY A 354 8.54 1.14 1.51
CA GLY A 354 8.82 2.55 1.83
C GLY A 354 8.14 3.58 0.91
N ALA A 355 7.71 3.20 -0.29
CA ALA A 355 6.97 4.09 -1.19
C ALA A 355 5.48 4.25 -0.82
N GLU A 356 4.97 3.48 0.14
CA GLU A 356 3.69 3.74 0.80
C GLU A 356 3.63 5.16 1.40
N SER A 357 4.80 5.75 1.72
CA SER A 357 4.92 7.16 2.13
C SER A 357 4.75 8.18 0.99
N PHE A 358 4.80 7.76 -0.28
CA PHE A 358 4.61 8.62 -1.46
C PHE A 358 3.21 8.54 -2.07
N PHE A 359 2.42 7.52 -1.74
CA PHE A 359 1.10 7.28 -2.33
C PHE A 359 -0.04 7.53 -1.33
N ASN A 360 -1.22 7.90 -1.83
CA ASN A 360 -2.42 7.95 -0.99
C ASN A 360 -2.76 6.50 -0.55
N PRO A 361 -2.99 6.22 0.74
CA PRO A 361 -3.46 4.92 1.23
C PRO A 361 -4.68 4.34 0.48
N GLU A 362 -5.48 5.20 -0.16
CA GLU A 362 -6.60 4.83 -1.03
C GLU A 362 -6.19 3.99 -2.26
N SER A 363 -4.95 4.14 -2.72
CA SER A 363 -4.40 3.45 -3.90
C SER A 363 -3.70 2.13 -3.57
N ALA A 364 -3.58 1.76 -2.29
CA ALA A 364 -2.86 0.56 -1.85
C ALA A 364 -3.47 -0.75 -2.37
N LEU A 365 -4.77 -0.76 -2.69
CA LEU A 365 -5.47 -1.90 -3.28
C LEU A 365 -5.72 -1.72 -4.79
N GLU A 366 -5.03 -0.80 -5.45
CA GLU A 366 -5.02 -0.72 -6.91
C GLU A 366 -3.93 -1.62 -7.48
N ALA A 367 -4.34 -2.69 -8.18
CA ALA A 367 -3.40 -3.58 -8.85
C ALA A 367 -2.58 -2.82 -9.91
N THR A 368 -1.27 -2.99 -9.86
CA THR A 368 -0.32 -2.51 -10.86
C THR A 368 -0.28 -3.46 -12.06
N ILE A 369 -0.03 -2.90 -13.24
CA ILE A 369 0.12 -3.65 -14.48
C ILE A 369 1.51 -3.41 -15.06
N THR A 370 2.22 -4.48 -15.36
CA THR A 370 3.49 -4.45 -16.08
C THR A 370 3.38 -5.26 -17.37
N ARG A 371 4.16 -4.90 -18.39
CA ARG A 371 4.12 -5.54 -19.72
C ARG A 371 5.52 -6.01 -20.09
N GLY A 372 5.58 -7.11 -20.83
CA GLY A 372 6.80 -7.63 -21.43
C GLY A 372 6.46 -8.68 -22.47
N VAL A 373 7.41 -9.57 -22.74
CA VAL A 373 7.29 -10.70 -23.65
C VAL A 373 7.76 -11.98 -22.98
N ILE A 374 7.38 -13.12 -23.52
CA ILE A 374 8.02 -14.40 -23.19
C ILE A 374 9.39 -14.44 -23.88
N SER A 375 10.44 -14.10 -23.16
CA SER A 375 11.82 -14.04 -23.67
C SER A 375 12.41 -15.42 -23.92
N ALA A 376 12.03 -16.42 -23.13
CA ALA A 376 12.45 -17.81 -23.34
C ALA A 376 11.58 -18.83 -22.59
N LYS A 377 11.73 -20.11 -22.94
CA LYS A 377 11.30 -21.24 -22.10
C LYS A 377 12.54 -21.90 -21.48
N ARG A 378 12.46 -22.26 -20.20
CA ARG A 378 13.54 -22.94 -19.46
C ARG A 378 13.00 -24.20 -18.82
N THR A 379 13.77 -25.28 -18.86
CA THR A 379 13.42 -26.51 -18.15
C THR A 379 14.22 -26.59 -16.87
N LEU A 380 13.52 -26.66 -15.74
CA LEU A 380 14.12 -26.86 -14.43
C LEU A 380 14.62 -28.31 -14.28
N PRO A 381 15.57 -28.57 -13.36
CA PRO A 381 16.05 -29.94 -13.07
C PRO A 381 14.96 -30.98 -12.78
N ASN A 382 13.81 -30.57 -12.23
CA ASN A 382 12.64 -31.45 -12.01
C ASN A 382 11.74 -31.62 -13.25
N GLY A 383 12.16 -31.14 -14.42
CA GLY A 383 11.44 -31.26 -15.68
C GLY A 383 10.34 -30.21 -15.91
N ILE A 384 10.07 -29.34 -14.93
CA ILE A 384 9.09 -28.26 -15.10
C ILE A 384 9.61 -27.25 -16.13
N VAL A 385 8.82 -27.00 -17.17
CA VAL A 385 9.11 -25.93 -18.14
C VAL A 385 8.54 -24.63 -17.60
N ILE A 386 9.38 -23.65 -17.30
CA ILE A 386 8.99 -22.30 -16.86
C ILE A 386 9.16 -21.29 -17.99
N PHE A 387 8.47 -20.16 -17.89
CA PHE A 387 8.63 -19.06 -18.83
C PHE A 387 9.54 -18.00 -18.23
N GLN A 388 10.50 -17.55 -19.03
CA GLN A 388 11.34 -16.40 -18.74
C GLN A 388 10.72 -15.19 -19.45
N SER A 389 10.60 -14.07 -18.75
CA SER A 389 10.02 -12.82 -19.28
C SER A 389 10.83 -11.60 -18.86
N ASP A 390 10.78 -10.55 -19.67
CA ASP A 390 11.27 -9.20 -19.36
C ASP A 390 10.16 -8.29 -18.78
N ALA A 391 8.97 -8.82 -18.55
CA ALA A 391 7.94 -8.08 -17.80
C ALA A 391 8.46 -7.76 -16.40
N ALA A 392 8.34 -6.51 -15.97
CA ALA A 392 8.77 -6.10 -14.64
C ALA A 392 7.97 -6.85 -13.57
N ILE A 393 8.66 -7.70 -12.80
CA ILE A 393 8.10 -8.46 -11.68
C ILE A 393 8.88 -8.05 -10.43
N ASN A 394 8.18 -7.48 -9.46
CA ASN A 394 8.76 -7.08 -8.17
C ASN A 394 8.16 -7.92 -7.06
N HIS A 395 8.77 -7.88 -5.87
CA HIS A 395 8.15 -8.42 -4.65
C HIS A 395 6.70 -7.92 -4.54
N GLY A 396 5.77 -8.79 -4.16
CA GLY A 396 4.32 -8.52 -4.11
C GLY A 396 3.52 -8.89 -5.38
N ASN A 397 4.14 -8.87 -6.58
CA ASN A 397 3.50 -9.45 -7.78
C ASN A 397 3.42 -10.99 -7.73
N SER A 398 4.21 -11.62 -6.85
CA SER A 398 4.19 -13.07 -6.64
C SER A 398 2.79 -13.59 -6.42
N GLY A 399 2.39 -14.57 -7.22
CA GLY A 399 1.08 -15.21 -7.23
C GLY A 399 0.08 -14.53 -8.16
N GLY A 400 0.47 -13.42 -8.81
CA GLY A 400 -0.35 -12.67 -9.74
C GLY A 400 -0.48 -13.34 -11.11
N PRO A 401 -1.61 -13.13 -11.80
CA PRO A 401 -1.84 -13.67 -13.14
C PRO A 401 -0.95 -13.00 -14.19
N VAL A 402 -0.44 -13.83 -15.11
CA VAL A 402 0.19 -13.41 -16.36
C VAL A 402 -0.79 -13.68 -17.50
N TYR A 403 -1.20 -12.63 -18.20
CA TYR A 403 -2.16 -12.70 -19.28
C TYR A 403 -1.48 -12.67 -20.65
N ASN A 404 -2.09 -13.35 -21.61
CA ASN A 404 -1.80 -13.20 -23.03
C ASN A 404 -2.66 -12.09 -23.67
N ASP A 405 -2.43 -11.81 -24.96
CA ASP A 405 -3.20 -10.83 -25.73
C ASP A 405 -4.67 -11.24 -26.00
N SER A 406 -5.13 -12.39 -25.49
CA SER A 406 -6.56 -12.78 -25.49
C SER A 406 -7.24 -12.53 -24.14
N GLY A 407 -6.50 -12.01 -23.16
CA GLY A 407 -7.00 -11.82 -21.80
C GLY A 407 -7.15 -13.12 -21.01
N GLU A 408 -6.45 -14.18 -21.42
CA GLU A 408 -6.43 -15.46 -20.71
C GLU A 408 -5.16 -15.56 -19.86
N VAL A 409 -5.28 -16.07 -18.64
CA VAL A 409 -4.13 -16.31 -17.77
C VAL A 409 -3.35 -17.51 -18.30
N ILE A 410 -2.10 -17.30 -18.70
CA ILE A 410 -1.19 -18.33 -19.23
C ILE A 410 -0.06 -18.71 -18.27
N GLY A 411 0.13 -17.92 -17.21
CA GLY A 411 1.10 -18.22 -16.16
C GLY A 411 0.83 -17.48 -14.87
N ILE A 412 1.64 -17.78 -13.86
CA ILE A 412 1.66 -17.13 -12.55
C ILE A 412 3.04 -16.48 -12.38
N ALA A 413 3.07 -15.20 -12.00
CA ALA A 413 4.32 -14.52 -11.65
C ALA A 413 4.87 -15.11 -10.34
N THR A 414 6.12 -15.57 -10.32
CA THR A 414 6.64 -16.34 -9.17
C THR A 414 7.93 -15.77 -8.59
N PHE A 415 9.02 -15.71 -9.37
CA PHE A 415 10.32 -15.29 -8.85
C PHE A 415 11.12 -14.52 -9.90
N ILE A 416 12.09 -13.74 -9.44
CA ILE A 416 13.08 -13.05 -10.26
C ILE A 416 14.41 -13.81 -10.21
N SER A 417 15.28 -13.57 -11.20
CA SER A 417 16.70 -13.88 -11.04
C SER A 417 17.19 -13.20 -9.77
N GLY A 418 17.64 -13.97 -8.75
CA GLY A 418 18.02 -13.43 -7.43
C GLY A 418 19.17 -12.41 -7.47
N ASN A 419 19.68 -12.01 -6.28
CA ASN A 419 20.60 -10.88 -5.99
C ASN A 419 21.97 -10.82 -6.71
N ARG A 420 22.15 -11.51 -7.84
CA ARG A 420 23.24 -11.27 -8.78
C ARG A 420 23.02 -9.90 -9.44
N ALA A 421 23.74 -8.90 -8.94
CA ALA A 421 23.66 -7.50 -9.38
C ALA A 421 23.88 -7.31 -10.90
N ASP A 422 24.41 -8.32 -11.59
CA ASP A 422 24.67 -8.35 -13.04
C ASP A 422 23.49 -8.86 -13.89
N ILE A 423 22.42 -9.40 -13.29
CA ILE A 423 21.23 -9.88 -14.01
C ILE A 423 19.99 -9.17 -13.45
N GLN A 424 19.81 -7.92 -13.86
CA GLN A 424 18.58 -7.16 -13.60
C GLN A 424 17.49 -7.54 -14.62
N ASP A 425 16.23 -7.42 -14.22
CA ASP A 425 15.05 -7.46 -15.12
C ASP A 425 14.69 -8.78 -15.81
N ILE A 426 15.02 -9.94 -15.20
CA ILE A 426 14.53 -11.25 -15.66
C ILE A 426 13.55 -11.85 -14.65
N GLY A 427 12.29 -11.92 -15.06
CA GLY A 427 11.21 -12.60 -14.34
C GLY A 427 11.00 -14.04 -14.80
N PHE A 428 10.57 -14.90 -13.87
CA PHE A 428 10.20 -16.27 -14.14
C PHE A 428 8.75 -16.54 -13.74
N LEU A 429 8.05 -17.24 -14.62
CA LEU A 429 6.63 -17.52 -14.54
C LEU A 429 6.39 -19.03 -14.52
N LEU A 430 5.52 -19.48 -13.62
CA LEU A 430 5.01 -20.84 -13.63
C LEU A 430 3.88 -20.98 -14.67
N PRO A 431 3.86 -22.03 -15.51
CA PRO A 431 2.79 -22.29 -16.47
C PRO A 431 1.42 -22.47 -15.81
N ILE A 432 0.36 -21.92 -16.40
CA ILE A 432 -0.98 -22.05 -15.83
C ILE A 432 -1.49 -23.50 -15.79
N ASN A 433 -0.97 -24.40 -16.63
CA ASN A 433 -1.39 -25.80 -16.59
C ASN A 433 -0.99 -26.50 -15.28
N ILE A 434 0.01 -25.99 -14.53
CA ILE A 434 0.32 -26.46 -13.17
C ILE A 434 -0.84 -26.13 -12.22
N VAL A 435 -1.42 -24.94 -12.34
CA VAL A 435 -2.60 -24.55 -11.56
C VAL A 435 -3.79 -25.45 -11.90
N LYS A 436 -4.00 -25.75 -13.19
CA LYS A 436 -5.05 -26.67 -13.62
C LYS A 436 -4.87 -28.08 -13.06
N GLU A 437 -3.63 -28.58 -13.01
CA GLU A 437 -3.29 -29.85 -12.36
C GLU A 437 -3.72 -29.84 -10.90
N PHE A 438 -3.32 -28.81 -10.13
CA PHE A 438 -3.69 -28.67 -8.73
C PHE A 438 -5.20 -28.58 -8.53
N MET A 439 -5.89 -27.80 -9.37
CA MET A 439 -7.36 -27.70 -9.32
C MET A 439 -8.03 -29.05 -9.59
N ASN A 440 -7.54 -29.81 -10.58
CA ASN A 440 -8.08 -31.13 -10.90
C ASN A 440 -7.89 -32.14 -9.75
N GLU A 441 -6.73 -32.12 -9.06
CA GLU A 441 -6.46 -33.00 -7.91
C GLU A 441 -7.48 -32.82 -6.77
N ILE A 442 -8.03 -31.61 -6.62
CA ILE A 442 -9.06 -31.30 -5.62
C ILE A 442 -10.44 -31.05 -6.25
N ASN A 443 -10.66 -31.50 -7.49
CA ASN A 443 -11.93 -31.45 -8.23
C ASN A 443 -12.55 -30.04 -8.39
N ILE A 444 -11.71 -29.02 -8.56
CA ILE A 444 -12.13 -27.64 -8.77
C ILE A 444 -12.09 -27.31 -10.26
N GLN A 445 -13.08 -26.53 -10.71
CA GLN A 445 -13.19 -26.07 -12.11
C GLN A 445 -13.00 -24.56 -12.19
N ASN A 446 -12.54 -24.04 -13.33
CA ASN A 446 -12.53 -22.60 -13.58
C ASN A 446 -13.96 -22.11 -13.86
N LYS A 447 -14.75 -21.94 -12.79
CA LYS A 447 -16.20 -21.71 -12.85
C LYS A 447 -16.54 -20.23 -12.84
N LYS A 448 -16.92 -19.70 -14.00
CA LYS A 448 -17.45 -18.33 -14.16
C LYS A 448 -18.76 -18.12 -13.40
N SER A 449 -18.99 -16.90 -12.93
CA SER A 449 -20.27 -16.46 -12.35
C SER A 449 -21.06 -15.59 -13.32
N LEU A 450 -22.36 -15.45 -13.07
CA LEU A 450 -23.18 -14.45 -13.76
C LEU A 450 -22.66 -13.01 -13.54
N VAL A 451 -21.92 -12.77 -12.44
CA VAL A 451 -21.26 -11.49 -12.19
C VAL A 451 -20.26 -11.17 -13.29
N ASN A 452 -19.45 -12.14 -13.75
CA ASN A 452 -18.52 -11.92 -14.86
C ASN A 452 -19.25 -11.46 -16.13
N ASP A 453 -20.34 -12.14 -16.51
CA ASP A 453 -21.08 -11.83 -17.74
C ASP A 453 -21.71 -10.44 -17.68
N LYS A 454 -22.31 -10.11 -16.54
CA LYS A 454 -22.97 -8.82 -16.31
C LYS A 454 -21.98 -7.67 -16.23
N TYR A 455 -20.87 -7.88 -15.54
CA TYR A 455 -19.81 -6.88 -15.45
C TYR A 455 -19.17 -6.61 -16.81
N LYS A 456 -18.91 -7.67 -17.58
CA LYS A 456 -18.41 -7.55 -18.96
C LYS A 456 -19.37 -6.77 -19.86
N ALA A 457 -20.66 -7.13 -19.85
CA ALA A 457 -21.66 -6.42 -20.65
C ALA A 457 -21.76 -4.93 -20.26
N GLY A 458 -21.69 -4.62 -18.96
CA GLY A 458 -21.66 -3.26 -18.45
C GLY A 458 -20.42 -2.47 -18.91
N LEU A 459 -19.22 -3.05 -18.82
CA LEU A 459 -17.97 -2.41 -19.28
C LEU A 459 -17.95 -2.19 -20.80
N GLU A 460 -18.40 -3.18 -21.58
CA GLU A 460 -18.50 -3.04 -23.04
C GLU A 460 -19.49 -1.93 -23.43
N ALA A 461 -20.60 -1.79 -22.71
CA ALA A 461 -21.52 -0.67 -22.89
C ALA A 461 -20.88 0.67 -22.50
N PHE A 462 -20.15 0.69 -21.37
CA PHE A 462 -19.46 1.87 -20.88
C PHE A 462 -18.44 2.41 -21.90
N TRP A 463 -17.63 1.53 -22.50
CA TRP A 463 -16.66 1.90 -23.54
C TRP A 463 -17.30 2.45 -24.81
N ARG A 464 -18.55 2.09 -25.10
CA ARG A 464 -19.35 2.64 -26.20
C ARG A 464 -20.19 3.85 -25.79
N LYS A 465 -20.03 4.36 -24.56
CA LYS A 465 -20.82 5.46 -23.98
C LYS A 465 -22.32 5.16 -23.87
N ASP A 466 -22.71 3.88 -23.82
CA ASP A 466 -24.08 3.46 -23.56
C ASP A 466 -24.32 3.40 -22.05
N CYS A 467 -24.57 4.57 -21.47
CA CYS A 467 -24.75 4.70 -20.03
C CYS A 467 -26.03 4.05 -19.49
N SER A 468 -27.08 3.93 -20.30
CA SER A 468 -28.31 3.25 -19.88
C SER A 468 -28.06 1.77 -19.62
N THR A 469 -27.43 1.09 -20.58
CA THR A 469 -27.04 -0.33 -20.43
C THR A 469 -25.99 -0.51 -19.35
N THR A 470 -24.98 0.38 -19.29
CA THR A 470 -23.95 0.35 -18.24
C THR A 470 -24.59 0.35 -16.85
N ILE A 471 -25.45 1.33 -16.57
CA ILE A 471 -26.09 1.47 -15.26
C ILE A 471 -26.92 0.23 -14.93
N ASN A 472 -27.69 -0.30 -15.88
CA ASN A 472 -28.54 -1.46 -15.65
C ASN A 472 -27.73 -2.73 -15.33
N GLU A 473 -26.68 -3.00 -16.12
CA GLU A 473 -25.85 -4.19 -15.93
C GLU A 473 -25.00 -4.07 -14.66
N MET A 474 -24.46 -2.88 -14.34
CA MET A 474 -23.70 -2.65 -13.11
C MET A 474 -24.59 -2.73 -11.84
N ARG A 475 -25.85 -2.30 -11.90
CA ARG A 475 -26.81 -2.53 -10.82
C ARG A 475 -27.12 -4.01 -10.64
N THR A 476 -27.17 -4.77 -11.74
CA THR A 476 -27.31 -6.23 -11.67
C THR A 476 -26.08 -6.87 -11.02
N VAL A 477 -24.86 -6.39 -11.35
CA VAL A 477 -23.62 -6.79 -10.68
C VAL A 477 -23.72 -6.54 -9.18
N LEU A 478 -24.12 -5.35 -8.74
CA LEU A 478 -24.28 -5.03 -7.31
C LEU A 478 -25.42 -5.81 -6.64
N THR A 479 -26.41 -6.27 -7.39
CA THR A 479 -27.46 -7.15 -6.86
C THR A 479 -26.91 -8.56 -6.61
N LEU A 480 -26.10 -9.07 -7.53
CA LEU A 480 -25.50 -10.41 -7.44
C LEU A 480 -24.31 -10.45 -6.47
N TYR A 481 -23.53 -9.38 -6.41
CA TYR A 481 -22.38 -9.20 -5.55
C TYR A 481 -22.39 -7.76 -4.97
N PRO A 482 -23.11 -7.54 -3.85
CA PRO A 482 -23.21 -6.21 -3.22
C PRO A 482 -21.88 -5.60 -2.81
N GLY A 483 -20.86 -6.43 -2.56
CA GLY A 483 -19.50 -5.99 -2.25
C GLY A 483 -18.61 -5.75 -3.47
N HIS A 484 -19.15 -5.71 -4.69
CA HIS A 484 -18.33 -5.54 -5.89
C HIS A 484 -17.59 -4.19 -5.84
N PRO A 485 -16.25 -4.19 -5.92
CA PRO A 485 -15.46 -3.02 -5.55
C PRO A 485 -15.54 -1.84 -6.53
N TYR A 486 -15.83 -2.10 -7.81
CA TYR A 486 -15.75 -1.07 -8.86
C TYR A 486 -17.09 -0.75 -9.56
N ALA A 487 -18.15 -1.54 -9.34
CA ALA A 487 -19.36 -1.43 -10.16
C ALA A 487 -20.10 -0.11 -9.92
N GLN A 488 -20.08 0.38 -8.67
CA GLN A 488 -20.69 1.65 -8.31
C GLN A 488 -20.02 2.84 -8.99
N ASP A 489 -18.69 2.80 -9.18
CA ASP A 489 -17.96 3.90 -9.81
C ASP A 489 -18.40 4.11 -11.27
N TYR A 490 -18.60 3.02 -12.02
CA TYR A 490 -19.11 3.10 -13.39
C TYR A 490 -20.55 3.62 -13.46
N ILE A 491 -21.40 3.27 -12.47
CA ILE A 491 -22.75 3.86 -12.36
C ILE A 491 -22.65 5.36 -12.15
N THR A 492 -21.86 5.77 -11.16
CA THR A 492 -21.72 7.18 -10.77
C THR A 492 -21.13 8.02 -11.91
N GLU A 493 -20.14 7.50 -12.64
CA GLU A 493 -19.55 8.20 -13.78
C GLU A 493 -20.59 8.38 -14.90
N CYS A 494 -21.38 7.35 -15.21
CA CYS A 494 -22.43 7.45 -16.20
C CYS A 494 -23.58 8.39 -15.79
N GLU A 495 -23.99 8.36 -14.52
CA GLU A 495 -25.00 9.28 -13.99
C GLU A 495 -24.52 10.75 -14.08
N ARG A 496 -23.24 11.01 -13.81
CA ARG A 496 -22.63 12.33 -14.03
C ARG A 496 -22.63 12.72 -15.51
N ALA A 497 -22.23 11.82 -16.42
CA ALA A 497 -22.20 12.12 -17.86
C ALA A 497 -23.59 12.48 -18.40
N ILE A 498 -24.62 11.77 -17.95
CA ILE A 498 -26.02 12.06 -18.29
C ILE A 498 -26.43 13.42 -17.72
N ALA A 499 -26.11 13.70 -16.45
CA ALA A 499 -26.44 14.98 -15.81
C ALA A 499 -25.72 16.18 -16.46
N ALA A 500 -24.49 15.99 -16.94
CA ALA A 500 -23.72 16.97 -17.69
C ALA A 500 -24.21 17.17 -19.14
N GLY A 501 -25.11 16.31 -19.64
CA GLY A 501 -25.60 16.35 -21.01
C GLY A 501 -24.60 15.85 -22.05
N GLU A 502 -23.53 15.17 -21.63
CA GLU A 502 -22.51 14.60 -22.52
C GLU A 502 -23.01 13.34 -23.24
N VAL A 503 -23.96 12.63 -22.62
CA VAL A 503 -24.61 11.42 -23.17
C VAL A 503 -26.11 11.52 -22.99
N SER A 504 -26.89 11.14 -24.01
CA SER A 504 -28.35 11.06 -23.89
C SER A 504 -28.75 9.94 -22.92
N ALA A 505 -29.73 10.17 -22.05
CA ALA A 505 -30.17 9.23 -21.03
C ALA A 505 -30.77 7.88 -21.52
N GLY A 506 -30.71 7.56 -22.83
CA GLY A 506 -31.51 6.49 -23.42
C GLY A 506 -33.01 6.85 -23.44
N SER A 507 -33.78 6.20 -24.31
CA SER A 507 -35.12 6.65 -24.75
C SER A 507 -36.21 6.80 -23.67
N ASP A 508 -36.90 7.95 -23.73
CA ASP A 508 -38.38 8.13 -23.83
C ASP A 508 -39.31 8.35 -22.62
N ILE A 509 -38.86 8.84 -21.47
CA ILE A 509 -39.83 9.42 -20.49
C ILE A 509 -39.40 10.78 -19.96
N VAL A 510 -38.12 10.96 -19.62
CA VAL A 510 -37.64 12.19 -18.98
C VAL A 510 -37.66 13.39 -19.93
N SER A 511 -37.29 13.20 -21.21
CA SER A 511 -37.34 14.27 -22.22
C SER A 511 -38.77 14.71 -22.54
N ILE A 512 -39.74 13.79 -22.49
CA ILE A 512 -41.17 14.10 -22.66
C ILE A 512 -41.68 14.87 -21.45
N ILE A 513 -41.31 14.44 -20.23
CA ILE A 513 -41.67 15.15 -19.00
C ILE A 513 -41.07 16.56 -18.98
N PHE A 514 -39.79 16.71 -19.33
CA PHE A 514 -39.15 18.03 -19.42
C PHE A 514 -39.81 18.92 -20.48
N GLY A 515 -40.15 18.35 -21.64
CA GLY A 515 -40.92 19.04 -22.68
C GLY A 515 -42.30 19.49 -22.18
N LEU A 516 -43.02 18.61 -21.47
CA LEU A 516 -44.34 18.92 -20.89
C LEU A 516 -44.25 19.98 -19.79
N VAL A 517 -43.24 19.92 -18.91
CA VAL A 517 -43.01 20.92 -17.87
C VAL A 517 -42.70 22.29 -18.48
N LEU A 518 -41.86 22.34 -19.52
CA LEU A 518 -41.58 23.58 -20.26
C LEU A 518 -42.85 24.15 -20.91
N ILE A 519 -43.69 23.30 -21.51
CA ILE A 519 -44.97 23.73 -22.08
C ILE A 519 -45.88 24.31 -20.99
N VAL A 520 -45.98 23.66 -19.83
CA VAL A 520 -46.80 24.15 -18.70
C VAL A 520 -46.29 25.49 -18.18
N ILE A 521 -44.97 25.68 -18.04
CA ILE A 521 -44.37 26.95 -17.61
C ILE A 521 -44.65 28.05 -18.62
N VAL A 522 -44.52 27.77 -19.93
CA VAL A 522 -44.82 28.74 -20.99
C VAL A 522 -46.30 29.12 -20.98
N LEU A 523 -47.21 28.15 -20.85
CA LEU A 523 -48.64 28.40 -20.77
C LEU A 523 -49.03 29.20 -19.51
N ALA A 524 -48.41 28.91 -18.37
CA ALA A 524 -48.60 29.68 -17.14
C ALA A 524 -48.09 31.13 -17.29
N GLY A 525 -46.94 31.33 -17.94
CA GLY A 525 -46.41 32.65 -18.26
C GLY A 525 -47.33 33.45 -19.19
N ILE A 526 -47.87 32.83 -20.23
CA ILE A 526 -48.86 33.45 -21.14
C ILE A 526 -50.12 33.84 -20.37
N ALA A 527 -50.64 32.94 -19.51
CA ALA A 527 -51.82 33.23 -18.69
C ALA A 527 -51.58 34.40 -17.72
N ALA A 528 -50.41 34.48 -17.10
CA ALA A 528 -50.04 35.59 -16.22
C ALA A 528 -49.95 36.93 -16.98
N ILE A 529 -49.40 36.93 -18.19
CA ILE A 529 -49.33 38.11 -19.07
C ILE A 529 -50.74 38.56 -19.47
N LEU A 530 -51.62 37.62 -19.85
CA LEU A 530 -53.01 37.93 -20.21
C LEU A 530 -53.78 38.49 -19.01
N LEU A 531 -53.59 37.94 -17.81
CA LEU A 531 -54.18 38.47 -16.57
C LEU A 531 -53.64 39.85 -16.22
N PHE A 532 -52.35 40.11 -16.44
CA PHE A 532 -51.74 41.42 -16.23
C PHE A 532 -52.30 42.46 -17.21
N LEU A 533 -52.45 42.11 -18.49
CA LEU A 533 -53.06 42.97 -19.51
C LEU A 533 -54.54 43.25 -19.20
N ALA A 534 -55.30 42.23 -18.79
CA ALA A 534 -56.70 42.39 -18.38
C ALA A 534 -56.86 43.29 -17.13
N ARG A 535 -55.93 43.20 -16.17
CA ARG A 535 -55.87 44.10 -15.00
C ARG A 535 -55.52 45.53 -15.41
N LYS A 536 -54.62 45.71 -16.39
CA LYS A 536 -54.25 47.04 -16.91
C LYS A 536 -55.42 47.72 -17.62
N ILE A 537 -56.24 46.95 -18.36
CA ILE A 537 -57.45 47.46 -19.04
C ILE A 537 -58.54 47.83 -18.03
N ARG A 538 -58.70 47.07 -16.93
CA ARG A 538 -59.65 47.42 -15.84
C ARG A 538 -59.28 48.68 -15.05
N ASN A 539 -58.01 49.09 -15.07
CA ASN A 539 -57.51 50.25 -14.32
C ASN A 539 -57.53 51.57 -15.10
N ILE A 540 -58.07 51.61 -16.31
CA ILE A 540 -58.34 52.87 -17.01
C ILE A 540 -59.70 53.40 -16.54
N LYS A 541 -59.72 54.08 -15.40
CA LYS A 541 -60.87 54.90 -14.99
C LYS A 541 -60.89 56.19 -15.80
N THR A 542 -62.02 56.38 -16.45
CA THR A 542 -62.55 57.57 -17.12
C THR A 542 -62.22 58.87 -16.37
N THR A 543 -61.45 59.75 -17.00
CA THR A 543 -61.39 61.18 -16.65
C THR A 543 -62.31 61.93 -17.61
N THR A 544 -63.37 62.53 -17.08
CA THR A 544 -64.34 63.37 -17.79
C THR A 544 -63.87 64.82 -17.86
N LEU A 545 -63.87 65.44 -19.04
CA LEU A 545 -64.12 66.88 -19.29
C LEU A 545 -64.52 67.05 -20.79
N PRO A 546 -65.15 68.17 -21.22
CA PRO A 546 -66.55 68.23 -21.63
C PRO A 546 -66.75 68.39 -23.14
N PHE A 547 -68.01 68.18 -23.52
CA PHE A 547 -68.58 68.29 -24.85
C PHE A 547 -68.48 69.70 -25.46
N LEU A 548 -67.83 69.85 -26.62
CA LEU A 548 -68.19 70.84 -27.65
C LEU A 548 -67.85 70.31 -29.05
N ALA A 549 -68.80 70.49 -29.95
CA ALA A 549 -68.99 69.82 -31.22
C ALA A 549 -68.12 70.33 -32.38
N LYS A 550 -67.73 69.44 -33.31
CA LYS A 550 -67.96 69.59 -34.77
C LYS A 550 -67.54 68.37 -35.61
N LYS A 551 -68.23 68.32 -36.76
CA LYS A 551 -68.32 67.39 -37.92
C LYS A 551 -67.05 66.67 -38.45
N PRO A 552 -67.24 65.62 -39.31
CA PRO A 552 -66.29 64.55 -39.57
C PRO A 552 -65.32 64.83 -40.72
N GLU A 553 -64.15 64.18 -40.69
CA GLU A 553 -63.27 64.08 -41.85
C GLU A 553 -62.50 62.74 -41.86
N LYS A 554 -62.52 62.08 -43.03
CA LYS A 554 -61.88 60.80 -43.38
C LYS A 554 -60.36 60.94 -43.40
N ILE A 555 -59.57 59.97 -42.89
CA ILE A 555 -58.22 59.60 -43.39
C ILE A 555 -57.93 58.13 -43.00
N GLU A 556 -58.06 57.20 -43.96
CA GLU A 556 -56.99 56.41 -44.63
C GLU A 556 -56.21 55.38 -43.78
N GLU A 557 -56.46 54.12 -44.12
CA GLU A 557 -55.69 52.93 -43.76
C GLU A 557 -54.41 52.86 -44.62
N LYS A 558 -53.23 52.92 -44.00
CA LYS A 558 -51.95 52.57 -44.63
C LYS A 558 -51.48 51.20 -44.15
N THR A 559 -51.76 50.17 -44.95
CA THR A 559 -51.17 48.84 -44.82
C THR A 559 -49.71 48.87 -45.29
N ALA A 560 -48.77 48.65 -44.37
CA ALA A 560 -47.34 48.50 -44.71
C ALA A 560 -47.09 47.08 -45.27
N LYS A 561 -46.83 46.97 -46.57
CA LYS A 561 -46.41 45.72 -47.22
C LYS A 561 -45.05 45.28 -46.70
N THR A 562 -44.94 44.02 -46.29
CA THR A 562 -43.68 43.39 -45.90
C THR A 562 -42.79 43.17 -47.13
N LYS A 563 -41.49 43.54 -47.05
CA LYS A 563 -40.48 43.26 -48.08
C LYS A 563 -39.65 42.01 -47.75
N TYR A 564 -39.18 41.31 -48.77
CA TYR A 564 -38.30 40.13 -48.67
C TYR A 564 -37.01 40.36 -49.46
N CYS A 565 -35.91 39.71 -49.07
CA CYS A 565 -34.63 39.80 -49.74
C CYS A 565 -34.71 39.15 -51.11
N ALA A 566 -34.35 39.88 -52.17
CA ALA A 566 -34.40 39.36 -53.55
C ALA A 566 -33.42 38.20 -53.80
N LYS A 567 -32.36 38.06 -52.99
CA LYS A 567 -31.34 37.01 -53.19
C LYS A 567 -31.67 35.69 -52.50
N CYS A 568 -32.18 35.74 -51.26
CA CYS A 568 -32.41 34.54 -50.45
C CYS A 568 -33.85 34.40 -49.93
N GLY A 569 -34.75 35.33 -50.25
CA GLY A 569 -36.16 35.25 -49.86
C GLY A 569 -36.44 35.54 -48.39
N THR A 570 -35.44 35.88 -47.56
CA THR A 570 -35.65 36.17 -46.13
C THR A 570 -36.44 37.48 -45.93
N LYS A 571 -37.41 37.47 -45.00
CA LYS A 571 -38.22 38.64 -44.64
C LYS A 571 -37.32 39.76 -44.10
N LEU A 572 -37.41 40.95 -44.67
CA LEU A 572 -36.58 42.10 -44.29
C LEU A 572 -37.26 42.90 -43.19
N LYS A 573 -36.50 43.33 -42.19
CA LYS A 573 -37.02 44.27 -41.19
C LYS A 573 -36.95 45.70 -41.75
N PRO A 574 -37.90 46.59 -41.41
CA PRO A 574 -37.87 47.97 -41.89
C PRO A 574 -36.56 48.68 -41.49
N GLY A 575 -35.84 49.23 -42.46
CA GLY A 575 -34.62 50.03 -42.24
C GLY A 575 -33.29 49.28 -42.33
N GLU A 576 -33.28 47.97 -42.59
CA GLU A 576 -32.05 47.19 -42.80
C GLU A 576 -31.33 47.61 -44.10
N LYS A 577 -30.01 47.85 -44.02
CA LYS A 577 -29.16 48.18 -45.18
C LYS A 577 -28.52 46.95 -45.82
N PHE A 578 -28.50 45.82 -45.12
CA PHE A 578 -27.97 44.54 -45.55
C PHE A 578 -28.89 43.42 -45.05
N CYS A 579 -28.99 42.32 -45.79
CA CYS A 579 -29.77 41.16 -45.37
C CYS A 579 -28.99 40.34 -44.34
N ASP A 580 -29.56 40.17 -43.13
CA ASP A 580 -28.95 39.42 -42.02
C ASP A 580 -28.55 37.99 -42.38
N ASN A 581 -29.27 37.34 -43.30
CA ASN A 581 -29.04 35.94 -43.64
C ASN A 581 -27.94 35.73 -44.70
N CYS A 582 -27.83 36.62 -45.69
CA CYS A 582 -26.90 36.41 -46.82
C CYS A 582 -25.92 37.57 -47.07
N GLY A 583 -25.92 38.58 -46.19
CA GLY A 583 -25.04 39.74 -46.26
C GLY A 583 -25.25 40.66 -47.46
N THR A 584 -26.26 40.41 -48.30
CA THR A 584 -26.46 41.20 -49.52
C THR A 584 -26.97 42.59 -49.19
N LYS A 585 -26.31 43.61 -49.75
CA LYS A 585 -26.70 45.01 -49.59
C LYS A 585 -28.07 45.25 -50.19
N LEU A 586 -28.99 45.78 -49.39
CA LEU A 586 -30.35 46.09 -49.80
C LEU A 586 -30.31 47.47 -50.47
N GLY A 587 -30.80 47.55 -51.71
CA GLY A 587 -30.87 48.81 -52.46
C GLY A 587 -31.71 49.84 -51.71
N LYS A 588 -31.31 51.12 -51.80
CA LYS A 588 -31.94 52.25 -51.08
C LYS A 588 -33.44 52.34 -51.31
#